data_AF-A0A6C0FAW1-F1
#
_entry.id   AF-A0A6C0FAW1-F1
#
_cell.length_a   1.000
_cell.length_b   1.000
_cell.length_c   1.000
_cell.angle_alpha   90.00
_cell.angle_beta   90.00
_cell.angle_gamma   90.00
#
_symmetry.space_group_name_H-M   'P 1'
#
loop_
_entity.id
_entity.type
_entity.pdbx_description
1 polymer ?
#
loop_
_entity_poly.entity_id
_entity_poly.type
_entity_poly.pdbx_seq_one_letter_code
_entity_poly.pdbx_strand_id
1 'polypeptide(L)'
;MASTTTNFRNMSLKELKDICRSDPRKYYGFSKLKKSDLIDFMYRKNSSSVSARYHVPIQRSPPRPSYNLSDVSHIFETPDEREERIQSYYEPKPEDSIIEDLMGSLSRMYRNSSITFDKHEDENNDLIYRGNKGKYITQHGSLGEHGEGILYHGTDEKNLVSILNDDFRLTTNPVHGHLYGKGIYFTNDIEKAIYYSERGKSTKYVIVAMVHIGDICLGNASMDVHPKMPNLDKAFDTSVDNVRKPRQFIKKKNGTYNILGIITIENYSGDRSSKFSGGFQIINNRDYPVTLYWIPPNTSYYPGSNLPKLNMCKLMSTIPATFQDSRGCFKPGTTKQLCQIGHEFVCVHHKSSYNDYLKIFTSKQKGEIIYI
;
A
#
# COMPACT_ATOMS: atom_id res chain seq x y z
N MET A 1 38.38 39.44 22.01
CA MET A 1 38.76 38.01 21.89
C MET A 1 38.34 37.54 20.51
N ALA A 2 39.26 37.04 19.71
CA ALA A 2 39.00 36.65 18.32
C ALA A 2 37.99 35.51 18.26
N SER A 3 36.88 35.70 17.53
CA SER A 3 35.90 34.63 17.26
C SER A 3 36.47 33.75 16.16
N THR A 4 37.06 32.61 16.54
CA THR A 4 37.51 31.56 15.62
C THR A 4 36.28 31.02 14.89
N THR A 5 36.03 31.49 13.67
CA THR A 5 34.96 30.95 12.84
C THR A 5 35.41 29.60 12.32
N THR A 6 34.96 28.52 12.96
CA THR A 6 35.30 27.15 12.57
C THR A 6 34.91 26.91 11.11
N ASN A 7 35.91 26.63 10.26
CA ASN A 7 35.67 26.34 8.85
C ASN A 7 35.28 24.87 8.66
N PHE A 8 33.97 24.61 8.59
CA PHE A 8 33.42 23.26 8.45
C PHE A 8 33.72 22.60 7.09
N ARG A 9 34.16 23.36 6.07
CA ARG A 9 34.38 22.83 4.71
C ARG A 9 35.57 21.87 4.62
N ASN A 10 36.53 21.99 5.54
CA ASN A 10 37.75 21.18 5.54
C ASN A 10 37.67 19.95 6.44
N MET A 11 36.54 19.74 7.13
CA MET A 11 36.34 18.62 8.06
C MET A 11 35.71 17.41 7.35
N SER A 12 35.98 16.21 7.85
CA SER A 12 35.32 14.97 7.42
C SER A 12 33.87 14.89 7.92
N LEU A 13 33.03 14.05 7.29
CA LEU A 13 31.65 13.83 7.75
C LEU A 13 31.60 13.31 9.19
N LYS A 14 32.57 12.50 9.58
CA LYS A 14 32.71 11.97 10.94
C LYS A 14 32.93 13.09 11.95
N GLU A 15 33.91 13.97 11.70
CA GLU A 15 34.20 15.12 12.56
C GLU A 15 33.01 16.07 12.68
N LEU A 16 32.31 16.33 11.58
CA LEU A 16 31.10 17.17 11.58
C LEU A 16 29.96 16.55 12.41
N LYS A 17 29.74 15.24 12.29
CA LYS A 17 28.75 14.52 13.08
C LYS A 17 29.14 14.46 14.56
N ASP A 18 30.42 14.34 14.89
CA ASP A 18 30.90 14.36 16.27
C ASP A 18 30.72 15.74 16.93
N ILE A 19 30.91 16.82 16.18
CA ILE A 19 30.55 18.19 16.63
C ILE A 19 29.04 18.31 16.89
N CYS A 20 28.20 17.69 16.06
CA CYS A 20 26.75 17.73 16.28
C CYS A 20 26.31 16.87 17.49
N ARG A 21 27.04 15.78 17.80
CA ARG A 21 26.80 14.93 18.98
C ARG A 21 27.21 15.62 20.29
N SER A 22 28.20 16.51 20.26
CA SER A 22 28.65 17.22 21.46
C SER A 22 27.68 18.31 21.93
N ASP A 23 26.81 18.81 21.03
CA ASP A 23 25.72 19.72 21.37
C ASP A 23 24.38 19.30 20.70
N PRO A 24 23.71 18.24 21.24
CA PRO A 24 22.49 17.68 20.65
C PRO A 24 21.32 18.67 20.64
N ARG A 25 21.31 19.65 21.55
CA ARG A 25 20.24 20.67 21.64
C ARG A 25 20.34 21.64 20.46
N LYS A 26 21.54 22.05 20.09
CA LYS A 26 21.78 22.97 18.97
C LYS A 26 21.63 22.29 17.61
N TYR A 27 22.09 21.06 17.48
CA TYR A 27 22.17 20.34 16.21
C TYR A 27 21.12 19.24 16.04
N TYR A 28 19.96 19.33 16.69
CA TYR A 28 18.89 18.33 16.52
C TYR A 28 18.49 18.10 15.04
N GLY A 29 18.39 16.83 14.63
CA GLY A 29 18.00 16.42 13.27
C GLY A 29 19.15 16.19 12.27
N PHE A 30 20.40 16.32 12.70
CA PHE A 30 21.58 16.20 11.82
C PHE A 30 21.92 14.79 11.33
N SER A 31 21.38 13.73 11.98
CA SER A 31 21.87 12.35 11.84
C SER A 31 21.82 11.79 10.41
N LYS A 32 20.85 12.25 9.63
CA LYS A 32 20.57 11.82 8.25
C LYS A 32 21.20 12.71 7.17
N LEU A 33 21.89 13.79 7.55
CA LEU A 33 22.45 14.75 6.59
C LEU A 33 23.78 14.25 6.01
N LYS A 34 23.93 14.39 4.69
CA LYS A 34 25.19 14.18 3.97
C LYS A 34 26.13 15.36 4.21
N LYS A 35 27.42 15.21 3.89
CA LYS A 35 28.47 16.18 4.21
C LYS A 35 28.16 17.61 3.76
N SER A 36 27.71 17.81 2.52
CA SER A 36 27.34 19.13 1.99
C SER A 36 26.19 19.77 2.78
N ASP A 37 25.11 19.01 3.01
CA ASP A 37 23.91 19.49 3.71
C ASP A 37 24.17 19.72 5.19
N LEU A 38 25.04 18.89 5.79
CA LEU A 38 25.47 19.01 7.18
C LEU A 38 26.31 20.27 7.40
N ILE A 39 27.21 20.60 6.46
CA ILE A 39 27.98 21.85 6.50
C ILE A 39 27.05 23.06 6.47
N ASP A 40 26.08 23.09 5.55
CA ASP A 40 25.10 24.18 5.44
C ASP A 40 24.19 24.26 6.67
N PHE A 41 23.75 23.11 7.19
CA PHE A 41 22.98 23.01 8.43
C PHE A 41 23.75 23.57 9.62
N MET A 42 25.03 23.22 9.76
CA MET A 42 25.89 23.69 10.85
C MET A 42 26.16 25.19 10.74
N TYR A 43 26.39 25.73 9.55
CA TYR A 43 26.52 27.19 9.37
C TYR A 43 25.22 27.91 9.77
N ARG A 44 24.04 27.42 9.34
CA ARG A 44 22.75 28.01 9.73
C ARG A 44 22.54 28.04 11.25
N LYS A 45 22.84 26.93 11.93
CA LYS A 45 22.71 26.81 13.40
C LYS A 45 23.72 27.67 14.16
N ASN A 46 24.89 27.94 13.58
CA ASN A 46 25.90 28.82 14.18
C ASN A 46 25.66 30.30 13.90
N SER A 47 24.93 30.64 12.83
CA SER A 47 24.55 32.02 12.50
C SER A 47 23.29 32.54 13.22
N SER A 48 22.65 31.72 14.06
CA SER A 48 21.34 32.03 14.66
C SER A 48 21.38 32.99 15.87
N SER A 49 22.43 33.80 16.04
CA SER A 49 22.50 34.87 17.04
C SER A 49 22.00 36.24 16.53
N VAL A 50 21.26 36.30 15.42
CA VAL A 50 20.58 37.53 14.98
C VAL A 50 19.12 37.24 14.65
N SER A 51 18.23 37.68 15.53
CA SER A 51 16.79 37.66 15.32
C SER A 51 16.35 38.69 14.27
N ALA A 52 15.23 38.36 13.62
CA ALA A 52 14.22 39.24 13.00
C ALA A 52 14.17 39.29 11.45
N ARG A 53 13.00 38.84 10.97
CA ARG A 53 12.27 39.29 9.77
C ARG A 53 12.98 39.16 8.41
N TYR A 54 12.72 38.04 7.74
CA TYR A 54 12.42 38.08 6.31
C TYR A 54 11.17 37.25 6.03
N HIS A 55 10.08 37.96 5.70
CA HIS A 55 9.05 37.43 4.81
C HIS A 55 9.74 36.99 3.52
N VAL A 56 9.54 35.74 3.10
CA VAL A 56 9.82 35.31 1.72
C VAL A 56 8.49 34.89 1.10
N PRO A 57 8.08 35.47 -0.04
CA PRO A 57 6.82 35.16 -0.69
C PRO A 57 6.84 33.74 -1.27
N ILE A 58 5.67 33.12 -1.30
CA ILE A 58 5.39 31.93 -2.11
C ILE A 58 5.60 32.31 -3.58
N GLN A 59 6.72 31.90 -4.19
CA GLN A 59 6.74 31.52 -5.60
C GLN A 59 8.03 30.81 -6.06
N ARG A 60 7.77 29.82 -6.92
CA ARG A 60 8.62 29.16 -7.93
C ARG A 60 9.41 27.94 -7.46
N SER A 61 9.13 26.88 -8.20
CA SER A 61 9.77 25.58 -8.27
C SER A 61 11.27 25.64 -7.98
N PRO A 62 11.85 24.58 -7.38
CA PRO A 62 13.30 24.49 -7.28
C PRO A 62 13.94 24.68 -8.67
N PRO A 63 15.11 25.33 -8.76
CA PRO A 63 15.77 25.54 -10.04
C PRO A 63 15.95 24.19 -10.73
N ARG A 64 15.46 24.08 -11.97
CA ARG A 64 15.77 22.90 -12.80
C ARG A 64 17.29 22.84 -12.93
N PRO A 65 17.93 21.72 -12.58
CA PRO A 65 19.36 21.56 -12.84
C PRO A 65 19.57 21.71 -14.35
N SER A 66 20.35 22.71 -14.77
CA SER A 66 20.81 22.81 -16.14
C SER A 66 21.93 21.78 -16.31
N TYR A 67 21.58 20.56 -16.71
CA TYR A 67 22.57 19.55 -17.05
C TYR A 67 23.28 19.98 -18.33
N ASN A 68 24.53 20.39 -18.22
CA ASN A 68 25.41 20.53 -19.38
C ASN A 68 25.78 19.11 -19.82
N LEU A 69 25.56 18.75 -21.10
CA LEU A 69 25.86 17.40 -21.61
C LEU A 69 27.34 17.01 -21.47
N SER A 70 28.22 17.98 -21.23
CA SER A 70 29.64 17.75 -20.96
C SER A 70 29.96 17.31 -19.52
N ASP A 71 29.03 17.43 -18.57
CA ASP A 71 29.26 17.09 -17.17
C ASP A 71 28.44 15.87 -16.75
N VAL A 72 28.93 14.71 -17.17
CA VAL A 72 28.39 13.38 -16.81
C VAL A 72 29.00 12.84 -15.52
N SER A 73 29.87 13.61 -14.84
CA SER A 73 30.59 13.15 -13.65
C SER A 73 29.63 12.78 -12.51
N HIS A 74 28.52 13.51 -12.38
CA HIS A 74 27.45 13.26 -11.40
C HIS A 74 26.55 12.05 -11.74
N ILE A 75 26.72 11.46 -12.93
CA ILE A 75 25.96 10.25 -13.36
C ILE A 75 26.61 8.99 -12.78
N PHE A 76 27.93 9.01 -12.60
CA PHE A 76 28.67 7.89 -12.07
C PHE A 76 28.84 8.04 -10.57
N GLU A 77 28.59 6.95 -9.86
CA GLU A 77 28.81 6.91 -8.43
C GLU A 77 30.30 7.05 -8.11
N THR A 78 30.61 7.89 -7.14
CA THR A 78 31.99 8.06 -6.67
C THR A 78 32.46 6.84 -5.86
N PRO A 79 33.78 6.59 -5.75
CA PRO A 79 34.30 5.51 -4.91
C PRO A 79 33.78 5.56 -3.46
N ASP A 80 33.70 6.76 -2.87
CA ASP A 80 33.21 6.97 -1.51
C ASP A 80 31.71 6.63 -1.39
N GLU A 81 30.88 7.04 -2.35
CA GLU A 81 29.45 6.67 -2.38
C GLU A 81 29.25 5.16 -2.56
N ARG A 82 30.09 4.53 -3.37
CA ARG A 82 30.11 3.08 -3.55
C ARG A 82 30.46 2.37 -2.24
N GLU A 83 31.45 2.86 -1.50
CA GLU A 83 31.85 2.30 -0.19
C GLU A 83 30.78 2.51 0.89
N GLU A 84 30.18 3.70 0.99
CA GLU A 84 29.06 3.94 1.93
C GLU A 84 27.86 3.03 1.62
N ARG A 85 27.54 2.85 0.32
CA ARG A 85 26.49 1.91 -0.09
C ARG A 85 26.86 0.47 0.30
N ILE A 86 28.11 0.04 0.10
CA ILE A 86 28.58 -1.29 0.49
C ILE A 86 28.50 -1.49 2.00
N GLN A 87 28.95 -0.52 2.79
CA GLN A 87 28.93 -0.58 4.25
C GLN A 87 27.50 -0.70 4.78
N SER A 88 26.54 -0.01 4.17
CA SER A 88 25.12 -0.10 4.55
C SER A 88 24.52 -1.50 4.36
N TYR A 89 25.14 -2.41 3.57
CA TYR A 89 24.66 -3.80 3.42
C TYR A 89 24.90 -4.63 4.68
N TYR A 90 25.91 -4.27 5.48
CA TYR A 90 26.31 -5.01 6.67
C TYR A 90 25.72 -4.44 7.97
N GLU A 91 24.94 -3.33 7.88
CA GLU A 91 24.23 -2.79 9.04
C GLU A 91 23.01 -3.67 9.38
N PRO A 92 22.76 -3.96 10.67
CA PRO A 92 21.58 -4.71 11.10
C PRO A 92 20.30 -4.05 10.58
N LYS A 93 19.48 -4.85 9.90
CA LYS A 93 18.24 -4.40 9.26
C LYS A 93 17.14 -4.26 10.34
N PRO A 94 16.60 -3.06 10.62
CA PRO A 94 15.65 -2.83 11.72
C PRO A 94 14.34 -3.62 11.59
N GLU A 95 14.04 -4.15 10.41
CA GLU A 95 12.92 -5.03 10.14
C GLU A 95 12.99 -6.38 10.88
N ASP A 96 14.17 -6.89 11.22
CA ASP A 96 14.31 -8.21 11.85
C ASP A 96 13.57 -8.25 13.21
N SER A 97 13.70 -7.22 14.06
CA SER A 97 12.99 -7.16 15.35
C SER A 97 11.48 -7.04 15.20
N ILE A 98 11.01 -6.33 14.15
CA ILE A 98 9.58 -6.19 13.88
C ILE A 98 8.98 -7.54 13.46
N ILE A 99 9.74 -8.34 12.70
CA ILE A 99 9.33 -9.68 12.29
C ILE A 99 9.29 -10.62 13.49
N GLU A 100 10.28 -10.55 14.40
CA GLU A 100 10.27 -11.34 15.63
C GLU A 100 9.04 -11.04 16.50
N ASP A 101 8.69 -9.76 16.71
CA ASP A 101 7.50 -9.35 17.44
C ASP A 101 6.20 -9.85 16.77
N LEU A 102 6.16 -9.81 15.44
CA LEU A 102 5.06 -10.35 14.65
C LEU A 102 4.93 -11.86 14.86
N MET A 103 6.04 -12.61 14.78
CA MET A 103 6.06 -14.06 15.01
C MET A 103 5.56 -14.40 16.41
N GLY A 104 6.05 -13.70 17.44
CA GLY A 104 5.59 -13.89 18.82
C GLY A 104 4.09 -13.61 18.99
N SER A 105 3.56 -12.61 18.27
CA SER A 105 2.14 -12.27 18.29
C SER A 105 1.27 -13.33 17.58
N LEU A 106 1.71 -13.82 16.43
CA LEU A 106 1.00 -14.87 15.69
C LEU A 106 1.00 -16.20 16.46
N SER A 107 2.12 -16.58 17.07
CA SER A 107 2.21 -17.81 17.87
C SER A 107 1.27 -17.77 19.08
N ARG A 108 1.08 -16.60 19.68
CA ARG A 108 0.09 -16.39 20.76
C ARG A 108 -1.34 -16.47 20.28
N MET A 109 -1.60 -15.97 19.07
CA MET A 109 -2.91 -15.92 18.43
C MET A 109 -3.37 -17.31 17.97
N TYR A 110 -2.46 -18.09 17.38
CA TYR A 110 -2.74 -19.42 16.83
C TYR A 110 -1.97 -20.51 17.60
N ARG A 111 -2.34 -20.71 18.87
CA ARG A 111 -1.64 -21.62 19.80
C ARG A 111 -1.53 -23.08 19.33
N ASN A 112 -2.42 -23.48 18.42
CA ASN A 112 -2.50 -24.86 17.90
C ASN A 112 -1.90 -24.97 16.49
N SER A 113 -1.27 -23.92 15.97
CA SER A 113 -0.66 -23.87 14.65
C SER A 113 0.85 -23.83 14.78
N SER A 114 1.54 -24.44 13.81
CA SER A 114 2.98 -24.27 13.67
C SER A 114 3.22 -23.02 12.82
N ILE A 115 4.06 -22.11 13.30
CA ILE A 115 4.35 -20.85 12.62
C ILE A 115 5.85 -20.74 12.43
N THR A 116 6.27 -20.61 11.18
CA THR A 116 7.68 -20.42 10.81
C THR A 116 7.84 -19.17 9.97
N PHE A 117 9.03 -18.57 10.03
CA PHE A 117 9.44 -17.52 9.12
C PHE A 117 10.71 -17.96 8.40
N ASP A 118 10.57 -18.17 7.09
CA ASP A 118 11.68 -18.49 6.21
C ASP A 118 12.21 -17.18 5.63
N LYS A 119 13.34 -16.70 6.16
CA LYS A 119 14.00 -15.49 5.68
C LYS A 119 14.41 -15.69 4.22
N HIS A 120 14.12 -14.70 3.39
CA HIS A 120 14.52 -14.68 1.99
C HIS A 120 15.57 -13.61 1.80
N GLU A 121 16.75 -14.02 1.34
CA GLU A 121 17.86 -13.13 1.03
C GLU A 121 18.13 -13.16 -0.47
N ASP A 122 17.67 -12.10 -1.15
CA ASP A 122 18.00 -11.83 -2.55
C ASP A 122 18.81 -10.53 -2.62
N GLU A 123 20.13 -10.67 -2.76
CA GLU A 123 21.05 -9.54 -2.84
C GLU A 123 20.75 -8.61 -4.03
N ASN A 124 20.31 -9.18 -5.16
CA ASN A 124 20.03 -8.40 -6.35
C ASN A 124 18.74 -7.59 -6.18
N ASN A 125 17.69 -8.17 -5.62
CA ASN A 125 16.46 -7.45 -5.31
C ASN A 125 16.71 -6.36 -4.26
N ASP A 126 17.47 -6.66 -3.20
CA ASP A 126 17.85 -5.68 -2.18
C ASP A 126 18.62 -4.50 -2.81
N LEU A 127 19.56 -4.77 -3.73
CA LEU A 127 20.30 -3.75 -4.47
C LEU A 127 19.37 -2.89 -5.32
N ILE A 128 18.46 -3.51 -6.08
CA ILE A 128 17.47 -2.79 -6.92
C ILE A 128 16.58 -1.90 -6.05
N TYR A 129 16.05 -2.44 -4.94
CA TYR A 129 15.20 -1.70 -4.03
C TYR A 129 15.93 -0.52 -3.39
N ARG A 130 17.15 -0.74 -2.86
CA ARG A 130 17.98 0.30 -2.25
C ARG A 130 18.39 1.37 -3.27
N GLY A 131 18.76 0.97 -4.49
CA GLY A 131 19.07 1.90 -5.57
C GLY A 131 17.87 2.77 -5.94
N ASN A 132 16.69 2.17 -6.09
CA ASN A 132 15.46 2.91 -6.35
C ASN A 132 15.11 3.85 -5.19
N LYS A 133 15.22 3.39 -3.93
CA LYS A 133 15.04 4.20 -2.72
C LYS A 133 15.96 5.43 -2.73
N GLY A 134 17.25 5.25 -3.01
CA GLY A 134 18.22 6.33 -3.15
C GLY A 134 17.82 7.32 -4.26
N LYS A 135 17.40 6.81 -5.41
CA LYS A 135 16.90 7.62 -6.53
C LYS A 135 15.70 8.49 -6.12
N TYR A 136 14.70 7.93 -5.44
CA TYR A 136 13.54 8.72 -4.98
C TYR A 136 13.95 9.84 -4.01
N ILE A 137 14.84 9.55 -3.06
CA ILE A 137 15.34 10.54 -2.11
C ILE A 137 16.11 11.65 -2.84
N THR A 138 16.98 11.30 -3.78
CA THR A 138 17.72 12.30 -4.59
C THR A 138 16.78 13.16 -5.44
N GLN A 139 15.75 12.55 -6.04
CA GLN A 139 14.82 13.27 -6.94
C GLN A 139 13.79 14.13 -6.20
N HIS A 140 13.36 13.71 -5.01
CA HIS A 140 12.21 14.33 -4.31
C HIS A 140 12.54 14.79 -2.89
N GLY A 141 13.78 14.64 -2.43
CA GLY A 141 14.24 15.00 -1.09
C GLY A 141 13.78 14.06 0.04
N SER A 142 12.92 13.09 -0.26
CA SER A 142 12.39 12.11 0.71
C SER A 142 11.78 10.91 -0.01
N LEU A 143 11.28 9.94 0.76
CA LEU A 143 10.47 8.84 0.24
C LEU A 143 8.99 9.18 0.08
N GLY A 144 8.57 10.43 0.31
CA GLY A 144 7.17 10.82 0.38
C GLY A 144 6.59 10.70 1.78
N GLU A 145 5.34 11.13 1.94
CA GLU A 145 4.68 11.33 3.25
C GLU A 145 4.64 10.06 4.11
N HIS A 146 4.45 8.88 3.51
CA HIS A 146 4.29 7.62 4.24
C HIS A 146 5.55 6.76 4.27
N GLY A 147 6.65 7.22 3.67
CA GLY A 147 7.94 6.52 3.71
C GLY A 147 7.87 5.06 3.23
N GLU A 148 8.38 4.15 4.05
CA GLU A 148 8.36 2.71 3.83
C GLU A 148 7.72 1.97 5.02
N GLY A 149 7.27 0.74 4.80
CA GLY A 149 6.73 -0.08 5.88
C GLY A 149 6.69 -1.56 5.52
N ILE A 150 6.67 -2.41 6.55
CA ILE A 150 6.48 -3.85 6.38
C ILE A 150 5.01 -4.12 6.06
N LEU A 151 4.78 -4.72 4.90
CA LEU A 151 3.46 -5.13 4.45
C LEU A 151 3.47 -6.61 4.05
N TYR A 152 2.28 -7.16 3.90
CA TYR A 152 2.05 -8.58 3.71
C TYR A 152 1.33 -8.85 2.39
N HIS A 153 1.64 -9.98 1.77
CA HIS A 153 0.96 -10.49 0.58
C HIS A 153 0.64 -11.98 0.77
N GLY A 154 -0.65 -12.31 0.85
CA GLY A 154 -1.10 -13.70 0.87
C GLY A 154 -1.17 -14.28 -0.53
N THR A 155 -0.58 -15.45 -0.73
CA THR A 155 -0.60 -16.15 -2.02
C THR A 155 -0.82 -17.65 -1.85
N ASP A 156 -1.15 -18.31 -2.95
CA ASP A 156 -1.11 -19.76 -3.08
C ASP A 156 0.35 -20.25 -3.23
N GLU A 157 0.63 -21.45 -2.71
CA GLU A 157 1.93 -22.14 -2.70
C GLU A 157 2.53 -22.21 -4.10
N LYS A 158 1.71 -22.56 -5.10
CA LYS A 158 2.11 -22.67 -6.51
C LYS A 158 2.75 -21.40 -7.09
N ASN A 159 2.48 -20.23 -6.50
CA ASN A 159 3.04 -18.97 -6.96
C ASN A 159 4.32 -18.59 -6.21
N LEU A 160 4.62 -19.18 -5.04
CA LEU A 160 5.74 -18.76 -4.20
C LEU A 160 7.06 -18.83 -4.92
N VAL A 161 7.37 -19.99 -5.51
CA VAL A 161 8.65 -20.21 -6.22
C VAL A 161 8.84 -19.20 -7.35
N SER A 162 7.78 -18.92 -8.13
CA SER A 162 7.89 -17.93 -9.21
C SER A 162 8.01 -16.50 -8.69
N ILE A 163 7.32 -16.14 -7.59
CA ILE A 163 7.45 -14.80 -7.00
C ILE A 163 8.85 -14.59 -6.39
N LEU A 164 9.40 -15.59 -5.70
CA LEU A 164 10.73 -15.47 -5.09
C LEU A 164 11.85 -15.45 -6.13
N ASN A 165 11.71 -16.17 -7.24
CA ASN A 165 12.76 -16.24 -8.27
C ASN A 165 12.62 -15.15 -9.34
N ASP A 166 11.39 -14.84 -9.76
CA ASP A 166 11.10 -13.96 -10.90
C ASP A 166 10.45 -12.62 -10.50
N ASP A 167 10.24 -12.38 -9.20
CA ASP A 167 9.45 -11.27 -8.66
C ASP A 167 7.94 -11.37 -8.99
N PHE A 168 7.13 -10.47 -8.41
CA PHE A 168 5.70 -10.38 -8.70
C PHE A 168 5.44 -10.01 -10.16
N ARG A 169 4.55 -10.76 -10.81
CA ARG A 169 4.13 -10.48 -12.19
C ARG A 169 3.02 -9.44 -12.24
N LEU A 170 3.30 -8.31 -12.89
CA LEU A 170 2.29 -7.31 -13.25
C LEU A 170 1.53 -7.75 -14.50
N THR A 171 0.48 -8.55 -14.30
CA THR A 171 -0.37 -9.02 -15.41
C THR A 171 -1.51 -8.04 -15.72
N THR A 172 -1.85 -7.91 -17.00
CA THR A 172 -3.05 -7.18 -17.46
C THR A 172 -4.34 -7.93 -17.15
N ASN A 173 -4.27 -9.22 -16.84
CA ASN A 173 -5.36 -10.13 -16.50
C ASN A 173 -5.18 -10.74 -15.11
N PRO A 174 -5.45 -9.97 -14.04
CA PRO A 174 -5.32 -10.48 -12.68
C PRO A 174 -6.40 -11.54 -12.39
N VAL A 175 -5.98 -12.66 -11.78
CA VAL A 175 -6.86 -13.77 -11.36
C VAL A 175 -7.78 -13.36 -10.21
N HIS A 176 -7.39 -12.34 -9.44
CA HIS A 176 -8.15 -11.80 -8.32
C HIS A 176 -8.71 -10.40 -8.64
N GLY A 177 -9.79 -10.03 -7.96
CA GLY A 177 -10.47 -8.75 -8.20
C GLY A 177 -9.56 -7.54 -7.98
N HIS A 178 -9.48 -6.66 -8.97
CA HIS A 178 -8.60 -5.49 -9.00
C HIS A 178 -9.38 -4.20 -8.71
N LEU A 179 -10.14 -4.18 -7.61
CA LEU A 179 -11.05 -3.08 -7.30
C LEU A 179 -10.34 -1.71 -7.21
N TYR A 180 -9.09 -1.71 -6.75
CA TYR A 180 -8.27 -0.52 -6.60
C TYR A 180 -7.21 -0.39 -7.71
N GLY A 181 -7.47 -1.08 -8.84
CA GLY A 181 -6.66 -1.07 -10.05
C GLY A 181 -5.74 -2.28 -10.14
N LYS A 182 -5.24 -2.56 -11.36
CA LYS A 182 -4.33 -3.70 -11.60
C LYS A 182 -2.98 -3.44 -10.98
N GLY A 183 -2.35 -4.45 -10.38
CA GLY A 183 -1.06 -4.27 -9.72
C GLY A 183 -0.80 -5.33 -8.66
N ILE A 184 0.25 -5.10 -7.88
CA ILE A 184 0.68 -5.96 -6.78
C ILE A 184 0.04 -5.43 -5.50
N TYR A 185 -0.74 -6.27 -4.83
CA TYR A 185 -1.51 -5.90 -3.65
C TYR A 185 -0.76 -6.30 -2.39
N PHE A 186 -0.47 -5.33 -1.54
CA PHE A 186 0.02 -5.54 -0.18
C PHE A 186 -1.04 -5.08 0.83
N THR A 187 -0.93 -5.56 2.06
CA THR A 187 -1.80 -5.17 3.19
C THR A 187 -0.95 -5.00 4.45
N ASN A 188 -1.27 -4.01 5.28
CA ASN A 188 -0.68 -3.86 6.63
C ASN A 188 -1.38 -4.74 7.68
N ASP A 189 -2.35 -5.52 7.25
CA ASP A 189 -3.18 -6.37 8.08
C ASP A 189 -2.90 -7.83 7.71
N ILE A 190 -2.21 -8.52 8.62
CA ILE A 190 -1.75 -9.90 8.46
C ILE A 190 -2.91 -10.89 8.32
N GLU A 191 -4.02 -10.67 9.04
CA GLU A 191 -5.22 -11.51 8.98
C GLU A 191 -5.88 -11.48 7.60
N LYS A 192 -5.78 -10.33 6.92
CA LYS A 192 -6.19 -10.19 5.52
C LYS A 192 -5.25 -10.96 4.60
N ALA A 193 -3.93 -10.86 4.76
CA ALA A 193 -3.00 -11.65 3.95
C ALA A 193 -3.25 -13.16 4.13
N ILE A 194 -3.39 -13.64 5.36
CA ILE A 194 -3.74 -15.04 5.68
C ILE A 194 -5.06 -15.46 5.01
N TYR A 195 -6.05 -14.57 4.95
CA TYR A 195 -7.33 -14.86 4.27
C TYR A 195 -7.18 -15.05 2.75
N TYR A 196 -6.31 -14.28 2.10
CA TYR A 196 -6.06 -14.42 0.66
C TYR A 196 -5.10 -15.55 0.32
N SER A 197 -4.31 -16.03 1.29
CA SER A 197 -3.44 -17.19 1.11
C SER A 197 -4.22 -18.50 1.15
N GLU A 198 -3.95 -19.37 0.16
CA GLU A 198 -4.36 -20.77 0.13
C GLU A 198 -5.81 -20.99 0.59
N ARG A 199 -6.74 -20.32 -0.10
CA ARG A 199 -8.14 -20.23 0.34
C ARG A 199 -8.74 -21.62 0.58
N GLY A 200 -9.24 -21.83 1.79
CA GLY A 200 -9.85 -23.10 2.20
C GLY A 200 -8.88 -24.18 2.68
N LYS A 201 -7.56 -23.98 2.57
CA LYS A 201 -6.56 -24.92 3.12
C LYS A 201 -6.11 -24.52 4.53
N SER A 202 -5.57 -25.51 5.26
CA SER A 202 -5.01 -25.38 6.61
C SER A 202 -3.55 -24.92 6.64
N THR A 203 -2.85 -24.95 5.52
CA THR A 203 -1.51 -24.36 5.40
C THR A 203 -1.63 -23.01 4.70
N LYS A 204 -0.96 -21.99 5.25
CA LYS A 204 -1.00 -20.61 4.77
C LYS A 204 0.42 -20.13 4.50
N TYR A 205 0.57 -19.36 3.44
CA TYR A 205 1.81 -18.74 3.01
C TYR A 205 1.61 -17.24 2.81
N VAL A 206 2.34 -16.45 3.59
CA VAL A 206 2.30 -15.00 3.53
C VAL A 206 3.70 -14.46 3.26
N ILE A 207 3.85 -13.78 2.15
CA ILE A 207 5.07 -13.04 1.82
C ILE A 207 5.10 -11.78 2.69
N VAL A 208 6.23 -11.55 3.33
CA VAL A 208 6.54 -10.33 4.09
C VAL A 208 7.50 -9.49 3.25
N ALA A 209 7.19 -8.21 3.07
CA ALA A 209 8.02 -7.32 2.27
C ALA A 209 8.17 -5.95 2.94
N MET A 210 9.36 -5.37 2.85
CA MET A 210 9.55 -3.94 3.06
C MET A 210 9.08 -3.21 1.81
N VAL A 211 8.09 -2.33 1.92
CA VAL A 211 7.47 -1.66 0.77
C VAL A 211 7.67 -0.16 0.87
N HIS A 212 8.16 0.47 -0.20
CA HIS A 212 8.13 1.93 -0.34
C HIS A 212 6.67 2.37 -0.56
N ILE A 213 6.02 2.91 0.46
CA ILE A 213 4.63 3.36 0.42
C ILE A 213 4.56 4.75 -0.22
N GLY A 214 5.36 5.68 0.29
CA GLY A 214 5.53 7.04 -0.20
C GLY A 214 4.26 7.88 -0.26
N ASP A 215 4.07 8.63 -1.33
CA ASP A 215 2.89 9.45 -1.52
C ASP A 215 1.74 8.60 -2.07
N ILE A 216 0.62 8.61 -1.35
CA ILE A 216 -0.52 7.74 -1.66
C ILE A 216 -1.63 8.48 -2.40
N CYS A 217 -2.32 7.77 -3.30
CA CYS A 217 -3.57 8.20 -3.90
C CYS A 217 -4.66 7.15 -3.74
N LEU A 218 -5.90 7.52 -4.00
CA LEU A 218 -7.01 6.60 -3.98
C LEU A 218 -7.00 5.69 -5.22
N GLY A 219 -7.07 4.38 -5.01
CA GLY A 219 -7.14 3.41 -6.08
C GLY A 219 -8.52 3.36 -6.76
N ASN A 220 -8.51 3.02 -8.05
CA ASN A 220 -9.70 2.86 -8.87
C ASN A 220 -9.53 1.65 -9.79
N ALA A 221 -10.61 0.93 -10.10
CA ALA A 221 -10.57 -0.33 -10.85
C ALA A 221 -9.89 -0.21 -12.23
N SER A 222 -10.07 0.93 -12.91
CA SER A 222 -9.46 1.20 -14.22
C SER A 222 -8.04 1.80 -14.14
N MET A 223 -7.41 1.82 -12.96
CA MET A 223 -6.09 2.43 -12.77
C MET A 223 -4.98 1.42 -13.12
N ASP A 224 -4.38 1.59 -14.29
CA ASP A 224 -3.21 0.81 -14.74
C ASP A 224 -1.88 1.45 -14.32
N VAL A 225 -1.83 2.78 -14.23
CA VAL A 225 -0.67 3.56 -13.76
C VAL A 225 -1.09 4.58 -12.71
N HIS A 226 -0.17 4.93 -11.81
CA HIS A 226 -0.44 5.99 -10.81
C HIS A 226 -0.47 7.37 -11.48
N PRO A 227 -1.46 8.22 -11.16
CA PRO A 227 -1.55 9.56 -11.72
C PRO A 227 -0.44 10.47 -11.20
N LYS A 228 -0.20 11.59 -11.90
CA LYS A 228 0.66 12.66 -11.39
C LYS A 228 -0.01 13.38 -10.22
N MET A 229 0.81 13.77 -9.25
CA MET A 229 0.39 14.63 -8.15
C MET A 229 0.03 16.02 -8.69
N PRO A 230 -0.99 16.69 -8.13
CA PRO A 230 -1.34 18.05 -8.55
C PRO A 230 -0.14 19.00 -8.43
N ASN A 231 0.14 19.76 -9.48
CA ASN A 231 1.21 20.78 -9.53
C ASN A 231 2.64 20.25 -9.33
N LEU A 232 2.85 18.94 -9.40
CA LEU A 232 4.14 18.28 -9.23
C LEU A 232 4.40 17.37 -10.43
N ASP A 233 5.63 17.40 -10.97
CA ASP A 233 6.06 16.44 -12.00
C ASP A 233 6.50 15.10 -11.37
N LYS A 234 5.67 14.59 -10.45
CA LYS A 234 5.87 13.35 -9.71
C LYS A 234 4.58 12.54 -9.75
N ALA A 235 4.65 11.25 -10.08
CA ALA A 235 3.54 10.32 -9.92
C ALA A 235 3.38 9.90 -8.47
N PHE A 236 2.15 9.60 -8.02
CA PHE A 236 1.97 8.95 -6.72
C PHE A 236 2.74 7.61 -6.68
N ASP A 237 3.23 7.25 -5.50
CA ASP A 237 4.06 6.06 -5.31
C ASP A 237 3.19 4.81 -5.11
N THR A 238 2.03 4.95 -4.47
CA THR A 238 1.13 3.85 -4.13
C THR A 238 -0.33 4.28 -4.25
N SER A 239 -1.20 3.37 -4.69
CA SER A 239 -2.66 3.59 -4.63
C SER A 239 -3.25 2.74 -3.52
N VAL A 240 -4.23 3.26 -2.79
CA VAL A 240 -4.80 2.62 -1.60
C VAL A 240 -6.32 2.51 -1.66
N ASP A 241 -6.89 1.66 -0.80
CA ASP A 241 -8.34 1.52 -0.64
C ASP A 241 -9.00 2.72 0.06
N ASN A 242 -8.30 3.33 1.00
CA ASN A 242 -8.73 4.52 1.73
C ASN A 242 -7.54 5.41 2.09
N VAL A 243 -7.57 6.69 1.72
CA VAL A 243 -6.44 7.62 1.95
C VAL A 243 -6.25 7.96 3.44
N ARG A 244 -7.33 7.98 4.25
CA ARG A 244 -7.25 8.32 5.68
C ARG A 244 -6.78 7.15 6.54
N LYS A 245 -7.19 5.93 6.18
CA LYS A 245 -6.85 4.71 6.91
C LYS A 245 -6.63 3.56 5.92
N PRO A 246 -5.49 3.53 5.23
CA PRO A 246 -5.21 2.53 4.20
C PRO A 246 -5.03 1.15 4.83
N ARG A 247 -5.60 0.14 4.17
CA ARG A 247 -5.42 -1.28 4.50
C ARG A 247 -4.93 -2.10 3.32
N GLN A 248 -5.06 -1.58 2.11
CA GLN A 248 -4.55 -2.20 0.89
C GLN A 248 -3.70 -1.20 0.13
N PHE A 249 -2.55 -1.67 -0.34
CA PHE A 249 -1.50 -0.87 -0.97
C PHE A 249 -1.16 -1.52 -2.30
N ILE A 250 -1.42 -0.81 -3.40
CA ILE A 250 -1.32 -1.35 -4.74
C ILE A 250 -0.13 -0.71 -5.45
N LYS A 251 0.87 -1.53 -5.75
CA LYS A 251 2.07 -1.14 -6.52
C LYS A 251 1.86 -1.43 -8.00
N LYS A 252 2.31 -0.51 -8.86
CA LYS A 252 2.19 -0.61 -10.33
C LYS A 252 3.52 -0.94 -11.02
N LYS A 253 4.58 -1.13 -10.24
CA LYS A 253 5.92 -1.45 -10.72
C LYS A 253 6.72 -2.19 -9.65
N ASN A 254 7.63 -3.02 -10.12
CA ASN A 254 8.59 -3.77 -9.32
C ASN A 254 9.72 -2.85 -8.82
N GLY A 255 10.61 -3.39 -7.97
CA GLY A 255 11.75 -2.65 -7.42
C GLY A 255 11.37 -1.52 -6.45
N THR A 256 10.11 -1.47 -6.01
CA THR A 256 9.61 -0.53 -4.98
C THR A 256 9.23 -1.24 -3.68
N TYR A 257 9.74 -2.45 -3.51
CA TYR A 257 9.65 -3.26 -2.32
C TYR A 257 10.84 -4.24 -2.33
N ASN A 258 11.16 -4.80 -1.18
CA ASN A 258 12.09 -5.91 -1.03
C ASN A 258 11.38 -7.04 -0.25
N ILE A 259 11.41 -8.27 -0.77
CA ILE A 259 10.84 -9.43 -0.09
C ILE A 259 11.80 -9.85 1.04
N LEU A 260 11.28 -9.89 2.26
CA LEU A 260 12.07 -10.21 3.46
C LEU A 260 12.01 -11.71 3.79
N GLY A 261 10.92 -12.38 3.41
CA GLY A 261 10.72 -13.79 3.71
C GLY A 261 9.27 -14.22 3.62
N ILE A 262 9.02 -15.46 4.01
CA ILE A 262 7.71 -16.10 3.99
C ILE A 262 7.34 -16.54 5.39
N ILE A 263 6.16 -16.15 5.83
CA ILE A 263 5.51 -16.75 6.99
C ILE A 263 4.73 -17.96 6.51
N THR A 264 5.03 -19.12 7.09
CA THR A 264 4.24 -20.34 6.90
C THR A 264 3.46 -20.63 8.17
N ILE A 265 2.15 -20.83 8.03
CA ILE A 265 1.27 -21.24 9.14
C ILE A 265 0.67 -22.59 8.79
N GLU A 266 1.13 -23.64 9.45
CA GLU A 266 0.59 -24.98 9.31
C GLU A 266 -0.44 -25.27 10.39
N ASN A 267 -1.38 -26.17 10.09
CA ASN A 267 -2.51 -26.46 10.97
C ASN A 267 -3.27 -25.19 11.38
N TYR A 268 -3.38 -24.24 10.45
CA TYR A 268 -4.13 -23.01 10.64
C TYR A 268 -5.58 -23.36 10.99
N SER A 269 -5.90 -23.12 12.26
CA SER A 269 -7.23 -23.30 12.84
C SER A 269 -7.88 -21.94 13.15
N GLY A 270 -7.43 -20.88 12.48
CA GLY A 270 -8.05 -19.58 12.60
C GLY A 270 -9.53 -19.67 12.21
N ASP A 271 -10.31 -18.79 12.86
CA ASP A 271 -11.75 -18.91 12.96
C ASP A 271 -12.42 -19.32 11.63
N ARG A 272 -13.02 -20.52 11.62
CA ARG A 272 -13.91 -20.96 10.53
C ARG A 272 -15.22 -20.16 10.54
N SER A 273 -15.45 -19.31 11.54
CA SER A 273 -16.47 -18.28 11.43
C SER A 273 -16.13 -17.39 10.24
N SER A 274 -17.14 -17.18 9.40
CA SER A 274 -17.09 -16.26 8.29
C SER A 274 -16.46 -14.91 8.74
N LYS A 275 -15.24 -14.58 8.27
CA LYS A 275 -14.56 -13.27 8.48
C LYS A 275 -15.34 -12.07 7.92
N PHE A 276 -16.49 -12.35 7.30
CA PHE A 276 -17.52 -11.37 6.99
C PHE A 276 -18.31 -11.08 8.26
N SER A 277 -18.15 -9.86 8.78
CA SER A 277 -18.90 -9.38 9.94
C SER A 277 -20.43 -9.40 9.71
N GLY A 278 -20.87 -9.47 8.45
CA GLY A 278 -22.28 -9.54 8.07
C GLY A 278 -22.56 -10.56 6.96
N GLY A 279 -23.83 -10.62 6.59
CA GLY A 279 -24.33 -11.45 5.51
C GLY A 279 -25.83 -11.30 5.40
N PHE A 280 -26.36 -11.36 4.19
CA PHE A 280 -27.77 -11.18 3.94
C PHE A 280 -28.29 -12.18 2.92
N GLN A 281 -29.59 -12.43 2.95
CA GLN A 281 -30.34 -13.14 1.94
C GLN A 281 -31.18 -12.13 1.17
N ILE A 282 -31.12 -12.15 -0.15
CA ILE A 282 -32.06 -11.42 -1.00
C ILE A 282 -33.18 -12.37 -1.40
N ILE A 283 -34.41 -11.88 -1.31
CA ILE A 283 -35.63 -12.52 -1.81
C ILE A 283 -36.19 -11.61 -2.90
N ASN A 284 -36.10 -12.08 -4.15
CA ASN A 284 -36.66 -11.42 -5.32
C ASN A 284 -38.08 -11.94 -5.55
N ASN A 285 -39.07 -11.09 -5.30
CA ASN A 285 -40.47 -11.40 -5.56
C ASN A 285 -40.92 -10.97 -6.97
N ARG A 286 -40.03 -10.33 -7.74
CA ARG A 286 -40.32 -9.89 -9.12
C ARG A 286 -40.34 -11.08 -10.07
N ASP A 287 -41.10 -10.93 -11.14
CA ASP A 287 -41.19 -11.85 -12.27
C ASP A 287 -40.01 -11.72 -13.25
N TYR A 288 -39.01 -10.90 -12.92
CA TYR A 288 -37.77 -10.72 -13.68
C TYR A 288 -36.52 -10.87 -12.80
N PRO A 289 -35.37 -11.26 -13.40
CA PRO A 289 -34.11 -11.35 -12.65
C PRO A 289 -33.60 -9.97 -12.22
N VAL A 290 -32.93 -9.97 -11.07
CA VAL A 290 -32.35 -8.78 -10.44
C VAL A 290 -30.85 -8.99 -10.28
N THR A 291 -30.06 -7.99 -10.64
CA THR A 291 -28.61 -8.02 -10.51
C THR A 291 -28.18 -7.25 -9.25
N LEU A 292 -27.39 -7.90 -8.41
CA LEU A 292 -26.79 -7.33 -7.21
C LEU A 292 -25.40 -6.80 -7.51
N TYR A 293 -25.16 -5.55 -7.13
CA TYR A 293 -23.85 -4.94 -7.12
C TYR A 293 -23.47 -4.54 -5.71
N TRP A 294 -22.19 -4.71 -5.37
CA TRP A 294 -21.58 -4.04 -4.22
C TRP A 294 -21.12 -2.65 -4.65
N ILE A 295 -21.36 -1.65 -3.80
CA ILE A 295 -20.95 -0.25 -3.99
C ILE A 295 -19.68 -0.03 -3.14
N PRO A 296 -18.50 0.08 -3.76
CA PRO A 296 -17.29 0.50 -3.05
C PRO A 296 -17.46 1.89 -2.41
N PRO A 297 -16.82 2.18 -1.26
CA PRO A 297 -16.93 3.47 -0.57
C PRO A 297 -16.62 4.71 -1.42
N ASN A 298 -15.85 4.54 -2.50
CA ASN A 298 -15.39 5.61 -3.39
C ASN A 298 -16.17 5.68 -4.72
N THR A 299 -17.35 5.05 -4.76
CA THR A 299 -18.19 5.06 -5.95
C THR A 299 -18.69 6.46 -6.22
N SER A 300 -18.52 6.93 -7.46
CA SER A 300 -19.14 8.19 -7.89
C SER A 300 -20.64 8.00 -8.11
N TYR A 301 -21.42 9.02 -7.78
CA TYR A 301 -22.86 9.06 -7.96
C TYR A 301 -23.22 9.97 -9.15
N TYR A 302 -24.41 9.78 -9.75
CA TYR A 302 -24.89 10.70 -10.77
C TYR A 302 -25.24 12.06 -10.12
N PRO A 303 -24.85 13.20 -10.73
CA PRO A 303 -25.12 14.52 -10.18
C PRO A 303 -26.61 14.72 -9.84
N GLY A 304 -26.90 15.20 -8.64
CA GLY A 304 -28.27 15.44 -8.19
C GLY A 304 -29.08 14.18 -7.85
N SER A 305 -28.46 13.00 -7.75
CA SER A 305 -29.13 11.75 -7.39
C SER A 305 -28.31 10.91 -6.40
N ASN A 306 -28.97 9.97 -5.73
CA ASN A 306 -28.33 8.93 -4.90
C ASN A 306 -28.02 7.66 -5.69
N LEU A 307 -27.98 7.72 -7.04
CA LEU A 307 -27.72 6.54 -7.87
C LEU A 307 -26.22 6.37 -8.13
N PRO A 308 -25.63 5.22 -7.79
CA PRO A 308 -24.20 4.97 -8.03
C PRO A 308 -23.96 4.71 -9.52
N LYS A 309 -22.79 5.11 -10.02
CA LYS A 309 -22.34 4.73 -11.36
C LYS A 309 -21.96 3.25 -11.39
N LEU A 310 -22.81 2.40 -11.99
CA LEU A 310 -22.66 0.94 -11.96
C LEU A 310 -21.34 0.40 -12.52
N ASN A 311 -20.68 1.13 -13.43
CA ASN A 311 -19.36 0.74 -13.95
C ASN A 311 -18.24 0.82 -12.89
N MET A 312 -18.48 1.50 -11.76
CA MET A 312 -17.59 1.55 -10.60
C MET A 312 -18.01 0.55 -9.52
N CYS A 313 -19.20 -0.04 -9.63
CA CYS A 313 -19.68 -1.05 -8.71
C CYS A 313 -19.16 -2.44 -9.11
N LYS A 314 -19.05 -3.34 -8.14
CA LYS A 314 -18.66 -4.73 -8.38
C LYS A 314 -19.90 -5.59 -8.55
N LEU A 315 -20.04 -6.25 -9.71
CA LEU A 315 -21.06 -7.28 -9.91
C LEU A 315 -20.86 -8.43 -8.91
N MET A 316 -21.93 -8.78 -8.18
CA MET A 316 -21.89 -9.82 -7.15
C MET A 316 -22.62 -11.07 -7.61
N SER A 317 -23.92 -10.94 -7.92
CA SER A 317 -24.77 -12.07 -8.28
C SER A 317 -25.99 -11.61 -9.08
N THR A 318 -26.55 -12.52 -9.89
CA THR A 318 -27.88 -12.35 -10.49
C THR A 318 -28.86 -13.22 -9.70
N ILE A 319 -29.85 -12.59 -9.09
CA ILE A 319 -30.95 -13.25 -8.39
C ILE A 319 -32.02 -13.62 -9.41
N PRO A 320 -32.43 -14.90 -9.50
CA PRO A 320 -33.48 -15.34 -10.43
C PRO A 320 -34.81 -14.60 -10.20
N ALA A 321 -35.69 -14.63 -11.19
CA ALA A 321 -37.08 -14.24 -11.04
C ALA A 321 -37.84 -15.22 -10.12
N THR A 322 -38.99 -14.78 -9.62
CA THR A 322 -40.02 -15.67 -9.10
C THR A 322 -40.44 -16.65 -10.19
N PHE A 323 -40.53 -17.94 -9.85
CA PHE A 323 -40.98 -18.98 -10.76
C PHE A 323 -42.09 -19.82 -10.13
N GLN A 324 -42.91 -20.45 -10.96
CA GLN A 324 -43.92 -21.40 -10.50
C GLN A 324 -43.31 -22.81 -10.47
N ASP A 325 -43.41 -23.49 -9.32
CA ASP A 325 -42.95 -24.88 -9.21
C ASP A 325 -43.94 -25.86 -9.86
N SER A 326 -43.56 -27.13 -9.96
CA SER A 326 -44.38 -28.20 -10.57
C SER A 326 -45.72 -28.45 -9.87
N ARG A 327 -45.92 -27.90 -8.66
CA ARG A 327 -47.17 -27.99 -7.89
C ARG A 327 -48.01 -26.73 -8.02
N GLY A 328 -47.62 -25.79 -8.88
CA GLY A 328 -48.33 -24.53 -9.08
C GLY A 328 -48.01 -23.45 -8.05
N CYS A 329 -47.08 -23.68 -7.13
CA CYS A 329 -46.72 -22.72 -6.08
C CYS A 329 -45.66 -21.73 -6.58
N PHE A 330 -45.89 -20.42 -6.41
CA PHE A 330 -44.90 -19.41 -6.70
C PHE A 330 -43.75 -19.44 -5.67
N LYS A 331 -42.51 -19.51 -6.15
CA LYS A 331 -41.28 -19.50 -5.38
C LYS A 331 -40.43 -18.31 -5.79
N PRO A 332 -40.04 -17.43 -4.85
CA PRO A 332 -39.19 -16.29 -5.17
C PRO A 332 -37.78 -16.75 -5.52
N GLY A 333 -37.10 -15.97 -6.36
CA GLY A 333 -35.67 -16.14 -6.54
C GLY A 333 -34.93 -15.72 -5.28
N THR A 334 -33.89 -16.48 -4.88
CA THR A 334 -33.14 -16.15 -3.67
C THR A 334 -31.64 -16.27 -3.88
N THR A 335 -30.88 -15.45 -3.16
CA THR A 335 -29.42 -15.60 -3.06
C THR A 335 -28.96 -15.24 -1.66
N LYS A 336 -27.85 -15.83 -1.20
CA LYS A 336 -27.20 -15.47 0.06
C LYS A 336 -25.83 -14.87 -0.25
N GLN A 337 -25.52 -13.76 0.39
CA GLN A 337 -24.28 -13.05 0.19
C GLN A 337 -23.61 -12.76 1.52
N LEU A 338 -22.32 -13.12 1.63
CA LEU A 338 -21.47 -12.70 2.73
C LEU A 338 -20.90 -11.30 2.47
N CYS A 339 -20.82 -10.46 3.49
CA CYS A 339 -20.38 -9.06 3.39
C CYS A 339 -19.80 -8.50 4.70
N GLN A 340 -19.20 -7.32 4.68
CA GLN A 340 -18.90 -6.62 5.94
C GLN A 340 -20.10 -5.74 6.32
N ILE A 341 -20.42 -5.68 7.61
CA ILE A 341 -21.36 -4.69 8.12
C ILE A 341 -20.86 -3.30 7.72
N GLY A 342 -21.77 -2.45 7.24
CA GLY A 342 -21.49 -1.14 6.68
C GLY A 342 -21.20 -1.14 5.17
N HIS A 343 -21.04 -2.29 4.51
CA HIS A 343 -20.98 -2.32 3.05
C HIS A 343 -22.33 -1.94 2.43
N GLU A 344 -22.27 -1.15 1.37
CA GLU A 344 -23.45 -0.69 0.62
C GLU A 344 -23.62 -1.47 -0.68
N PHE A 345 -24.86 -1.73 -1.07
CA PHE A 345 -25.23 -2.56 -2.21
C PHE A 345 -26.37 -1.92 -2.99
N VAL A 346 -26.45 -2.24 -4.28
CA VAL A 346 -27.55 -1.84 -5.15
C VAL A 346 -28.09 -3.02 -5.95
N CYS A 347 -29.41 -3.14 -5.96
CA CYS A 347 -30.16 -4.09 -6.78
C CYS A 347 -30.68 -3.37 -8.02
N VAL A 348 -30.38 -3.91 -9.19
CA VAL A 348 -30.69 -3.32 -10.49
C VAL A 348 -31.39 -4.36 -11.36
N HIS A 349 -32.45 -3.96 -12.06
CA HIS A 349 -32.97 -4.74 -13.18
C HIS A 349 -32.55 -4.08 -14.50
N HIS A 350 -31.89 -4.85 -15.37
CA HIS A 350 -31.41 -4.37 -16.66
C HIS A 350 -32.53 -4.48 -17.69
N LYS A 351 -33.04 -3.33 -18.15
CA LYS A 351 -33.96 -3.24 -19.29
C LYS A 351 -33.17 -2.93 -20.55
N SER A 352 -33.80 -3.12 -21.71
CA SER A 352 -33.18 -2.93 -23.02
C SER A 352 -32.63 -1.52 -23.25
N SER A 353 -33.25 -0.49 -22.64
CA SER A 353 -32.89 0.92 -22.85
C SER A 353 -32.32 1.63 -21.62
N TYR A 354 -32.43 1.05 -20.41
CA TYR A 354 -31.95 1.67 -19.19
C TYR A 354 -31.79 0.67 -18.04
N ASN A 355 -31.09 1.09 -16.98
CA ASN A 355 -30.96 0.34 -15.74
C ASN A 355 -31.99 0.83 -14.72
N ASP A 356 -32.85 -0.07 -14.25
CA ASP A 356 -33.86 0.22 -13.25
C ASP A 356 -33.29 -0.05 -11.85
N TYR A 357 -33.05 1.01 -11.07
CA TYR A 357 -32.45 0.91 -9.73
C TYR A 357 -33.54 0.61 -8.71
N LEU A 358 -33.63 -0.65 -8.29
CA LEU A 358 -34.74 -1.13 -7.47
C LEU A 358 -34.55 -0.79 -5.99
N LYS A 359 -33.33 -0.94 -5.49
CA LYS A 359 -33.03 -0.75 -4.06
C LYS A 359 -31.55 -0.51 -3.83
N ILE A 360 -31.23 0.47 -2.99
CA ILE A 360 -29.90 0.69 -2.42
C ILE A 360 -30.00 0.42 -0.92
N PHE A 361 -29.06 -0.34 -0.36
CA PHE A 361 -29.06 -0.66 1.07
C PHE A 361 -27.65 -0.86 1.61
N THR A 362 -27.48 -0.52 2.89
CA THR A 362 -26.26 -0.82 3.66
C THR A 362 -26.53 -2.02 4.55
N SER A 363 -25.62 -3.01 4.58
CA SER A 363 -25.74 -4.13 5.52
C SER A 363 -25.52 -3.64 6.94
N LYS A 364 -26.44 -3.96 7.86
CA LYS A 364 -26.40 -3.49 9.25
C LYS A 364 -26.06 -4.60 10.23
N GLN A 365 -26.42 -5.84 9.90
CA GLN A 365 -26.20 -7.01 10.77
C GLN A 365 -26.06 -8.31 9.99
N LYS A 366 -25.77 -9.40 10.71
CA LYS A 366 -25.66 -10.75 10.13
C LYS A 366 -27.05 -11.39 10.02
N GLY A 367 -27.33 -12.03 8.89
CA GLY A 367 -28.58 -12.76 8.63
C GLY A 367 -29.74 -11.88 8.17
N GLU A 368 -29.48 -10.69 7.62
CA GLU A 368 -30.53 -9.80 7.12
C GLU A 368 -31.29 -10.41 5.95
N ILE A 369 -32.59 -10.11 5.83
CA ILE A 369 -33.39 -10.49 4.68
C ILE A 369 -33.79 -9.22 3.93
N ILE A 370 -33.42 -9.13 2.66
CA ILE A 370 -33.68 -7.99 1.79
C ILE A 370 -34.69 -8.42 0.73
N TYR A 371 -35.88 -7.83 0.77
CA TYR A 371 -36.91 -8.02 -0.24
C TYR A 371 -36.77 -7.01 -1.37
N ILE A 372 -36.95 -7.49 -2.60
CA ILE A 372 -36.94 -6.72 -3.86
C ILE A 372 -38.27 -6.90 -4.60
#